data_AF-A0A6S6YGW3-F1
#
_entry.id   AF-A0A6S6YGW3-F1
#
_cell.length_a   1.000
_cell.length_b   1.000
_cell.length_c   1.000
_cell.angle_alpha   90.00
_cell.angle_beta   90.00
_cell.angle_gamma   90.00
#
_symmetry.space_group_name_H-M   'P 1'
#
loop_
_entity.id
_entity.type
_entity.pdbx_description
1 polymer ?
#
loop_
_entity_poly.entity_id
_entity_poly.type
_entity_poly.pdbx_seq_one_letter_code
_entity_poly.pdbx_strand_id
1 'polypeptide(L)'
;MSEIILETRDLTYLYGKDTPFQKTAVDGVSVSIRRGEFLGVIGHTGSGKSTLIQQFNGLLRPASGQVLLDGKDIWDEPRRIRAVRFRVGMVFQYPEHQLFEETVRQDISFGPRNMELSEEEIAKRVASAAEFTGLKPELLDKSPFELSGGEKRRAAIAGVIAMDPDVLVLDEPTAGLDPQGRDQLLDQIVAYHRRRNNTVILVSHSMEDIARVADRALVMNSGKAVMLDRIDRVFSRRAELESIGLRVPQITKIMSLLREKGYPVNASVLTVDQALDDLVPLLRKRGCIR
;
A
#
# COMPACT_ATOMS: atom_id res chain seq x y z
N MET A 1 -15.89 12.75 -13.26
CA MET A 1 -15.72 12.22 -11.89
C MET A 1 -14.91 10.95 -12.00
N SER A 2 -13.84 10.79 -11.23
CA SER A 2 -13.05 9.56 -11.21
C SER A 2 -13.90 8.40 -10.68
N GLU A 3 -13.92 7.28 -11.40
CA GLU A 3 -14.68 6.07 -11.03
C GLU A 3 -14.13 5.47 -9.72
N ILE A 4 -15.02 5.03 -8.82
CA ILE A 4 -14.66 4.38 -7.55
C ILE A 4 -14.53 2.88 -7.81
N ILE A 5 -13.37 2.29 -7.47
CA ILE A 5 -13.14 0.84 -7.58
C ILE A 5 -13.47 0.12 -6.28
N LEU A 6 -13.08 0.69 -5.14
CA LEU A 6 -13.26 0.11 -3.82
C LEU A 6 -13.85 1.16 -2.87
N GLU A 7 -14.91 0.77 -2.16
CA GLU A 7 -15.60 1.63 -1.22
C GLU A 7 -15.90 0.86 0.07
N THR A 8 -15.84 1.52 1.22
CA THR A 8 -16.42 1.00 2.45
C THR A 8 -17.53 1.93 2.93
N ARG A 9 -18.58 1.36 3.53
CA ARG A 9 -19.70 2.11 4.11
C ARG A 9 -19.93 1.65 5.54
N ASP A 10 -19.68 2.55 6.48
CA ASP A 10 -19.85 2.38 7.93
C ASP A 10 -19.28 1.05 8.45
N LEU A 11 -18.09 0.73 7.95
CA LEU A 11 -17.47 -0.57 8.13
C LEU A 11 -16.96 -0.73 9.55
N THR A 12 -17.42 -1.78 10.23
CA THR A 12 -16.99 -2.10 11.59
C THR A 12 -16.54 -3.55 11.68
N TYR A 13 -15.47 -3.79 12.43
CA TYR A 13 -14.97 -5.12 12.73
C TYR A 13 -14.61 -5.27 14.21
N LEU A 14 -15.04 -6.40 14.79
CA LEU A 14 -14.89 -6.76 16.19
C LEU A 14 -14.09 -8.06 16.28
N TYR A 15 -12.93 -8.05 16.93
CA TYR A 15 -12.27 -9.29 17.36
C TYR A 15 -12.92 -9.80 18.64
N GLY A 16 -12.98 -11.13 18.81
CA GLY A 16 -13.55 -11.74 20.02
C GLY A 16 -15.01 -11.34 20.26
N LYS A 17 -15.78 -11.18 19.18
CA LYS A 17 -17.20 -10.79 19.26
C LYS A 17 -17.95 -11.72 20.22
N ASP A 18 -18.79 -11.14 21.06
CA ASP A 18 -19.59 -11.85 22.07
C ASP A 18 -18.75 -12.56 23.15
N THR A 19 -17.51 -12.09 23.38
CA THR A 19 -16.63 -12.57 24.46
C THR A 19 -16.13 -11.42 25.36
N PRO A 20 -15.63 -11.69 26.57
CA PRO A 20 -15.03 -10.67 27.44
C PRO A 20 -13.81 -9.95 26.83
N PHE A 21 -13.20 -10.52 25.79
CA PHE A 21 -12.05 -9.97 25.09
C PHE A 21 -12.45 -9.20 23.82
N GLN A 22 -13.73 -8.84 23.68
CA GLN A 22 -14.22 -8.12 22.51
C GLN A 22 -13.46 -6.80 22.32
N LYS A 23 -12.93 -6.59 21.10
CA LYS A 23 -12.21 -5.37 20.73
C LYS A 23 -12.63 -4.89 19.35
N THR A 24 -13.10 -3.65 19.28
CA THR A 24 -13.34 -2.97 18.01
C THR A 24 -12.01 -2.55 17.39
N ALA A 25 -11.71 -3.09 16.21
CA ALA A 25 -10.47 -2.80 15.48
C ALA A 25 -10.70 -1.87 14.30
N VAL A 26 -11.91 -1.88 13.73
CA VAL A 26 -12.38 -0.92 12.71
C VAL A 26 -13.76 -0.46 13.18
N ASP A 27 -14.00 0.85 13.23
CA ASP A 27 -15.18 1.46 13.82
C ASP A 27 -15.80 2.50 12.87
N GLY A 28 -16.86 2.11 12.15
CA GLY A 28 -17.62 3.00 11.27
C GLY A 28 -16.80 3.62 10.14
N VAL A 29 -15.87 2.87 9.54
CA VAL A 29 -14.97 3.40 8.50
C VAL A 29 -15.66 3.47 7.15
N SER A 30 -15.77 4.69 6.62
CA SER A 30 -16.28 4.98 5.27
C SER A 30 -15.18 5.62 4.43
N VAL A 31 -14.71 4.90 3.40
CA VAL A 31 -13.64 5.37 2.50
C VAL A 31 -13.99 5.07 1.05
N SER A 32 -13.57 5.95 0.14
CA SER A 32 -13.73 5.74 -1.30
C SER A 32 -12.39 5.86 -2.02
N ILE A 33 -12.02 4.79 -2.72
CA ILE A 33 -10.77 4.63 -3.45
C ILE A 33 -11.07 4.61 -4.94
N ARG A 34 -10.40 5.48 -5.69
CA ARG A 34 -10.63 5.69 -7.12
C ARG A 34 -9.81 4.68 -7.92
N ARG A 35 -10.34 4.30 -9.07
CA ARG A 35 -9.61 3.48 -10.04
C ARG A 35 -8.33 4.20 -10.48
N GLY A 36 -7.20 3.50 -10.44
CA GLY A 36 -5.90 4.04 -10.84
C GLY A 36 -5.27 4.98 -9.79
N GLU A 37 -5.78 4.99 -8.56
CA GLU A 37 -5.22 5.78 -7.46
C GLU A 37 -4.11 5.00 -6.74
N PHE A 38 -3.06 5.71 -6.33
CA PHE A 38 -2.09 5.22 -5.35
C PHE A 38 -2.45 5.78 -3.97
N LEU A 39 -3.10 4.97 -3.13
CA LEU A 39 -3.51 5.36 -1.78
C LEU A 39 -2.49 4.89 -0.74
N GLY A 40 -2.00 5.82 0.06
CA GLY A 40 -1.27 5.49 1.30
C GLY A 40 -2.22 5.26 2.47
N VAL A 41 -1.99 4.24 3.29
CA VAL A 41 -2.71 4.04 4.56
C VAL A 41 -1.72 4.18 5.71
N ILE A 42 -1.88 5.24 6.49
CA ILE A 42 -0.98 5.58 7.60
C ILE A 42 -1.73 5.59 8.93
N GLY A 43 -1.00 5.43 10.03
CA GLY A 43 -1.58 5.27 11.36
C GLY A 43 -0.62 4.56 12.31
N HIS A 44 -0.76 4.78 13.61
CA HIS A 44 0.08 4.10 14.61
C HIS A 44 -0.16 2.58 14.61
N THR A 45 0.73 1.80 15.22
CA THR A 45 0.53 0.36 15.37
C THR A 45 -0.74 0.10 16.18
N GLY A 46 -1.59 -0.81 15.71
CA GLY A 46 -2.88 -1.08 16.36
C GLY A 46 -4.00 -0.08 16.04
N SER A 47 -3.81 0.86 15.09
CA SER A 47 -4.87 1.79 14.68
C SER A 47 -5.95 1.19 13.78
N GLY A 48 -5.86 -0.10 13.44
CA GLY A 48 -6.85 -0.81 12.62
C GLY A 48 -6.48 -0.99 11.14
N LYS A 49 -5.31 -0.51 10.68
CA LYS A 49 -4.87 -0.58 9.27
C LYS A 49 -4.94 -2.00 8.69
N SER A 50 -4.22 -2.95 9.29
CA SER A 50 -4.17 -4.34 8.80
C SER A 50 -5.54 -5.01 8.84
N THR A 51 -6.37 -4.72 9.85
CA THR A 51 -7.74 -5.23 9.93
C THR A 51 -8.61 -4.67 8.80
N LEU A 52 -8.53 -3.36 8.55
CA LEU A 52 -9.26 -2.70 7.47
C LEU A 52 -8.90 -3.30 6.10
N ILE A 53 -7.61 -3.43 5.79
CA ILE A 53 -7.19 -3.96 4.47
C ILE A 53 -7.53 -5.44 4.29
N GLN A 54 -7.61 -6.24 5.36
CA GLN A 54 -8.07 -7.64 5.28
C GLN A 54 -9.58 -7.74 4.99
N GLN A 55 -10.35 -6.66 5.23
CA GLN A 55 -11.75 -6.61 4.83
C GLN A 55 -11.90 -6.30 3.33
N PHE A 56 -10.92 -5.66 2.70
CA PHE A 56 -10.96 -5.29 1.27
C PHE A 56 -10.99 -6.49 0.33
N ASN A 57 -10.25 -7.56 0.64
CA ASN A 57 -10.22 -8.78 -0.16
C ASN A 57 -11.10 -9.91 0.41
N GLY A 58 -11.85 -9.64 1.47
CA GLY A 58 -12.75 -10.62 2.10
C GLY A 58 -12.04 -11.71 2.90
N LEU A 59 -10.86 -11.44 3.46
CA LEU A 59 -10.28 -12.30 4.50
C LEU A 59 -11.04 -12.16 5.81
N LEU A 60 -11.41 -10.93 6.17
CA LEU A 60 -12.26 -10.64 7.32
C LEU A 60 -13.63 -10.16 6.85
N ARG A 61 -14.69 -10.81 7.35
CA ARG A 61 -16.06 -10.35 7.13
C ARG A 61 -16.39 -9.25 8.15
N PRO A 62 -16.93 -8.09 7.73
CA PRO A 62 -17.34 -7.05 8.67
C PRO A 62 -18.39 -7.56 9.67
N ALA A 63 -18.37 -6.96 10.87
CA ALA A 63 -19.44 -7.11 11.85
C ALA A 63 -20.68 -6.29 11.46
N SER A 64 -20.46 -5.12 10.84
CA SER A 64 -21.49 -4.27 10.23
C SER A 64 -20.89 -3.41 9.11
N GLY A 65 -21.75 -2.81 8.29
CA GLY A 65 -21.34 -2.04 7.12
C GLY A 65 -21.02 -2.92 5.91
N GLN A 66 -20.48 -2.30 4.86
CA GLN A 66 -20.28 -2.95 3.57
C GLN A 66 -18.89 -2.66 3.00
N VAL A 67 -18.39 -3.59 2.20
CA VAL A 67 -17.21 -3.41 1.34
C VAL A 67 -17.67 -3.60 -0.09
N LEU A 68 -17.60 -2.55 -0.91
CA LEU A 68 -18.05 -2.56 -2.28
C LEU A 68 -16.86 -2.60 -3.24
N LEU A 69 -16.89 -3.53 -4.19
CA LEU A 69 -15.97 -3.62 -5.32
C LEU A 69 -16.76 -3.36 -6.61
N ASP A 70 -16.39 -2.32 -7.37
CA ASP A 70 -17.18 -1.78 -8.49
C ASP A 70 -18.66 -1.55 -8.11
N GLY A 71 -18.90 -1.00 -6.93
CA GLY A 71 -20.24 -0.68 -6.43
C GLY A 71 -21.09 -1.87 -6.00
N LYS A 72 -20.55 -3.11 -6.00
CA LYS A 72 -21.24 -4.31 -5.51
C LYS A 72 -20.64 -4.79 -4.20
N ASP A 73 -21.46 -5.17 -3.23
CA ASP A 73 -20.96 -5.69 -1.97
C ASP A 73 -20.28 -7.04 -2.19
N ILE A 74 -19.03 -7.17 -1.75
CA ILE A 74 -18.25 -8.40 -1.90
C ILE A 74 -18.86 -9.58 -1.12
N TRP A 75 -19.73 -9.29 -0.15
CA TRP A 75 -20.42 -10.27 0.68
C TRP A 75 -21.88 -10.55 0.26
N ASP A 76 -22.37 -9.96 -0.83
CA ASP A 76 -23.70 -10.30 -1.40
C ASP A 76 -23.75 -11.76 -1.84
N GLU A 77 -22.65 -12.28 -2.40
CA GLU A 77 -22.49 -13.67 -2.79
C GLU A 77 -21.27 -14.30 -2.10
N PRO A 78 -21.34 -14.71 -0.82
CA PRO A 78 -20.18 -15.19 -0.07
C PRO A 78 -19.44 -16.37 -0.71
N ARG A 79 -20.14 -17.18 -1.51
CA ARG A 79 -19.54 -18.29 -2.29
C ARG A 79 -18.58 -17.82 -3.38
N ARG A 80 -18.69 -16.56 -3.83
CA ARG A 80 -17.85 -15.93 -4.86
C ARG A 80 -16.69 -15.12 -4.29
N ILE A 81 -16.49 -15.11 -2.97
CA ILE A 81 -15.39 -14.33 -2.35
C ILE A 81 -14.00 -14.72 -2.88
N ARG A 82 -13.85 -15.96 -3.36
CA ARG A 82 -12.61 -16.40 -4.04
C ARG A 82 -12.28 -15.54 -5.26
N ALA A 83 -13.29 -15.19 -6.07
CA ALA A 83 -13.09 -14.32 -7.23
C ALA A 83 -12.69 -12.89 -6.83
N VAL A 84 -13.20 -12.39 -5.70
CA VAL A 84 -12.81 -11.09 -5.14
C VAL A 84 -11.32 -11.08 -4.79
N ARG A 85 -10.78 -12.17 -4.25
CA ARG A 85 -9.35 -12.28 -3.89
C ARG A 85 -8.41 -12.24 -5.09
N PHE A 86 -8.87 -12.64 -6.27
CA PHE A 86 -8.08 -12.49 -7.50
C PHE A 86 -8.06 -11.04 -8.00
N ARG A 87 -9.14 -10.29 -7.75
CA ARG A 87 -9.25 -8.88 -8.14
C ARG A 87 -8.60 -7.92 -7.13
N VAL A 88 -8.63 -8.28 -5.85
CA VAL A 88 -8.01 -7.54 -4.75
C VAL A 88 -6.85 -8.38 -4.20
N GLY A 89 -5.71 -8.30 -4.88
CA GLY A 89 -4.49 -9.02 -4.51
C GLY A 89 -3.87 -8.39 -3.27
N MET A 90 -3.45 -9.22 -2.32
CA MET A 90 -2.91 -8.76 -1.04
C MET A 90 -1.53 -9.36 -0.77
N VAL A 91 -0.55 -8.49 -0.56
CA VAL A 91 0.79 -8.83 -0.08
C VAL A 91 0.83 -8.49 1.41
N PHE A 92 1.00 -9.52 2.25
CA PHE A 92 1.17 -9.33 3.69
C PHE A 92 2.57 -8.85 4.04
N GLN A 93 2.74 -8.38 5.28
CA GLN A 93 4.05 -8.13 5.85
C GLN A 93 4.86 -9.44 5.94
N TYR A 94 6.14 -9.37 5.61
CA TYR A 94 7.05 -10.53 5.49
C TYR A 94 6.50 -11.62 4.54
N PRO A 95 6.14 -11.27 3.28
CA PRO A 95 5.50 -12.20 2.37
C PRO A 95 6.41 -13.38 2.00
N GLU A 96 7.73 -13.25 2.18
CA GLU A 96 8.70 -14.33 2.02
C GLU A 96 8.40 -15.60 2.85
N HIS A 97 7.64 -15.49 3.95
CA HIS A 97 7.26 -16.63 4.79
C HIS A 97 6.12 -17.46 4.20
N GLN A 98 5.50 -17.00 3.10
CA GLN A 98 4.37 -17.66 2.48
C GLN A 98 4.79 -18.62 1.35
N LEU A 99 6.05 -18.59 0.91
CA LEU A 99 6.55 -19.47 -0.15
C LEU A 99 6.58 -20.93 0.33
N PHE A 100 6.08 -21.85 -0.50
CA PHE A 100 5.90 -23.26 -0.09
C PHE A 100 6.09 -24.28 -1.22
N GLU A 101 6.04 -23.87 -2.49
CA GLU A 101 6.20 -24.80 -3.62
C GLU A 101 7.66 -25.24 -3.82
N GLU A 102 7.87 -26.31 -4.60
CA GLU A 102 9.21 -26.86 -4.83
C GLU A 102 10.10 -25.89 -5.60
N THR A 103 9.52 -25.12 -6.52
CA THR A 103 10.22 -24.11 -7.34
C THR A 103 9.55 -22.75 -7.27
N VAL A 104 10.32 -21.69 -7.46
CA VAL A 104 9.81 -20.32 -7.50
C VAL A 104 8.76 -20.13 -8.60
N ARG A 105 8.95 -20.77 -9.77
CA ARG A 105 7.98 -20.78 -10.87
C ARG A 105 6.66 -21.37 -10.42
N GLN A 106 6.66 -22.52 -9.75
CA GLN A 106 5.44 -23.16 -9.27
C GLN A 106 4.74 -22.28 -8.23
N ASP A 107 5.50 -21.66 -7.32
CA ASP A 107 4.96 -20.76 -6.29
C ASP A 107 4.24 -19.55 -6.93
N ILE A 108 4.89 -18.88 -7.87
CA ILE A 108 4.29 -17.76 -8.63
C ILE A 108 3.07 -18.24 -9.45
N SER A 109 3.11 -19.47 -9.97
CA SER A 109 2.01 -20.06 -10.74
C SER A 109 0.80 -20.43 -9.89
N PHE A 110 0.94 -20.52 -8.57
CA PHE A 110 -0.11 -21.03 -7.69
C PHE A 110 -1.41 -20.22 -7.77
N GLY A 111 -1.32 -18.88 -7.73
CA GLY A 111 -2.47 -17.98 -7.91
C GLY A 111 -3.16 -18.17 -9.27
N PRO A 112 -2.44 -17.99 -10.40
CA PRO A 112 -2.95 -18.24 -11.74
C PRO A 112 -3.58 -19.61 -11.97
N ARG A 113 -3.00 -20.69 -11.41
CA ARG A 113 -3.59 -22.04 -11.46
C ARG A 113 -4.91 -22.12 -10.73
N ASN A 114 -5.01 -21.45 -9.57
CA ASN A 114 -6.26 -21.36 -8.82
C ASN A 114 -7.34 -20.53 -9.52
N MET A 115 -6.97 -19.71 -10.50
CA MET A 115 -7.87 -19.02 -11.42
C MET A 115 -8.30 -19.88 -12.63
N GLU A 116 -7.81 -21.13 -12.70
CA GLU A 116 -8.13 -22.09 -13.78
C GLU A 116 -7.70 -21.58 -15.18
N LEU A 117 -6.60 -20.83 -15.24
CA LEU A 117 -6.03 -20.34 -16.49
C LEU A 117 -5.29 -21.45 -17.26
N SER A 118 -5.16 -21.30 -18.57
CA SER A 118 -4.34 -22.20 -19.40
C SER A 118 -2.86 -22.10 -19.05
N GLU A 119 -2.09 -23.18 -19.21
CA GLU A 119 -0.64 -23.21 -18.98
C GLU A 119 0.13 -22.14 -19.77
N GLU A 120 -0.30 -21.81 -20.99
CA GLU A 120 0.30 -20.75 -21.80
C GLU A 120 0.16 -19.36 -21.13
N GLU A 121 -1.06 -19.03 -20.70
CA GLU A 121 -1.32 -17.80 -19.96
C GLU A 121 -0.61 -17.78 -18.61
N ILE A 122 -0.56 -18.90 -17.88
CA ILE A 122 0.19 -19.01 -16.62
C ILE A 122 1.67 -18.70 -16.86
N ALA A 123 2.30 -19.33 -17.87
CA ALA A 123 3.70 -19.09 -18.19
C ALA A 123 3.98 -17.62 -18.52
N LYS A 124 3.10 -16.98 -19.29
CA LYS A 124 3.17 -15.55 -19.60
C LYS A 124 3.07 -14.67 -18.36
N ARG A 125 2.12 -14.96 -17.46
CA ARG A 125 1.92 -14.19 -16.23
C ARG A 125 3.07 -14.36 -15.25
N VAL A 126 3.63 -15.56 -15.12
CA VAL A 126 4.82 -15.82 -14.30
C VAL A 126 6.01 -15.02 -14.81
N ALA A 127 6.27 -15.06 -16.12
CA ALA A 127 7.37 -14.30 -16.73
C ALA A 127 7.19 -12.79 -16.53
N SER A 128 5.98 -12.27 -16.77
CA SER A 128 5.69 -10.85 -16.56
C SER A 128 5.80 -10.42 -15.10
N ALA A 129 5.31 -11.23 -14.16
CA ALA A 129 5.37 -10.93 -12.74
C ALA A 129 6.81 -10.94 -12.21
N ALA A 130 7.62 -11.91 -12.66
CA ALA A 130 9.05 -11.97 -12.35
C ALA A 130 9.80 -10.73 -12.88
N GLU A 131 9.51 -10.30 -14.11
CA GLU A 131 10.05 -9.06 -14.68
C GLU A 131 9.69 -7.85 -13.81
N PHE A 132 8.42 -7.69 -13.43
CA PHE A 132 7.96 -6.56 -12.63
C PHE A 132 8.62 -6.46 -11.26
N THR A 133 8.87 -7.59 -10.59
CA THR A 133 9.53 -7.60 -9.29
C THR A 133 11.05 -7.61 -9.38
N GLY A 134 11.62 -7.64 -10.59
CA GLY A 134 13.06 -7.75 -10.83
C GLY A 134 13.65 -9.09 -10.42
N LEU A 135 12.83 -10.14 -10.38
CA LEU A 135 13.29 -11.51 -10.16
C LEU A 135 13.95 -12.03 -11.45
N LYS A 136 15.20 -12.46 -11.35
CA LYS A 136 15.95 -12.94 -12.52
C LYS A 136 15.35 -14.26 -13.04
N PRO A 137 15.29 -14.46 -14.37
CA PRO A 137 14.76 -15.70 -14.96
C PRO A 137 15.44 -16.98 -14.45
N GLU A 138 16.75 -16.93 -14.19
CA GLU A 138 17.56 -18.04 -13.67
C GLU A 138 17.15 -18.53 -12.27
N LEU A 139 16.37 -17.75 -11.53
CA LEU A 139 15.87 -18.11 -10.20
C LEU A 139 14.54 -18.85 -10.25
N LEU A 140 13.82 -18.83 -11.38
CA LEU A 140 12.49 -19.40 -11.49
C LEU A 140 12.46 -20.92 -11.26
N ASP A 141 13.51 -21.61 -11.69
CA ASP A 141 13.59 -23.08 -11.57
C ASP A 141 14.33 -23.53 -10.30
N LYS A 142 14.73 -22.58 -9.42
CA LYS A 142 15.32 -22.88 -8.12
C LYS A 142 14.27 -23.10 -7.05
N SER A 143 14.67 -23.75 -5.97
CA SER A 143 13.84 -23.83 -4.77
C SER A 143 13.72 -22.46 -4.10
N PRO A 144 12.52 -22.02 -3.68
CA PRO A 144 12.35 -20.79 -2.92
C PRO A 144 13.27 -20.70 -1.70
N PHE A 145 13.61 -21.85 -1.09
CA PHE A 145 14.47 -21.89 0.10
C PHE A 145 15.93 -21.55 -0.17
N GLU A 146 16.39 -21.64 -1.43
CA GLU A 146 17.74 -21.27 -1.87
C GLU A 146 17.91 -19.77 -2.14
N LEU A 147 16.81 -19.02 -2.21
CA LEU A 147 16.83 -17.58 -2.48
C LEU A 147 17.28 -16.79 -1.24
N SER A 148 17.93 -15.64 -1.48
CA SER A 148 18.13 -14.62 -0.44
C SER A 148 16.79 -14.05 0.05
N GLY A 149 16.78 -13.40 1.21
CA GLY A 149 15.55 -12.84 1.79
C GLY A 149 14.85 -11.84 0.85
N GLY A 150 15.62 -10.98 0.17
CA GLY A 150 15.08 -10.03 -0.81
C GLY A 150 14.51 -10.72 -2.05
N GLU A 151 15.16 -11.77 -2.55
CA GLU A 151 14.65 -12.55 -3.69
C GLU A 151 13.37 -13.32 -3.31
N LYS A 152 13.30 -13.91 -2.11
CA LYS A 152 12.07 -14.55 -1.58
C LYS A 152 10.92 -13.56 -1.54
N ARG A 153 11.17 -12.35 -1.05
CA ARG A 153 10.15 -11.29 -1.04
C ARG A 153 9.67 -10.93 -2.45
N ARG A 154 10.59 -10.75 -3.40
CA ARG A 154 10.25 -10.47 -4.81
C ARG A 154 9.43 -11.60 -5.43
N ALA A 155 9.76 -12.86 -5.13
CA ALA A 155 8.99 -14.02 -5.58
C ALA A 155 7.57 -14.03 -4.99
N ALA A 156 7.41 -13.77 -3.70
CA ALA A 156 6.10 -13.74 -3.06
C ALA A 156 5.20 -12.61 -3.61
N ILE A 157 5.77 -11.42 -3.83
CA ILE A 157 5.06 -10.31 -4.49
C ILE A 157 4.70 -10.68 -5.94
N ALA A 158 5.59 -11.36 -6.66
CA ALA A 158 5.32 -11.81 -8.02
C ALA A 158 4.14 -12.78 -8.08
N GLY A 159 3.99 -13.68 -7.10
CA GLY A 159 2.82 -14.57 -7.01
C GLY A 159 1.49 -13.82 -6.94
N VAL A 160 1.45 -12.67 -6.24
CA VAL A 160 0.27 -11.81 -6.19
C VAL A 160 0.07 -11.04 -7.50
N ILE A 161 1.14 -10.46 -8.06
CA ILE A 161 1.09 -9.75 -9.35
C ILE A 161 0.68 -10.67 -10.49
N ALA A 162 1.06 -11.95 -10.46
CA ALA A 162 0.69 -12.93 -11.47
C ALA A 162 -0.83 -13.19 -11.54
N MET A 163 -1.60 -12.85 -10.51
CA MET A 163 -3.06 -12.89 -10.58
C MET A 163 -3.65 -11.72 -11.40
N ASP A 164 -2.84 -10.72 -11.74
CA ASP A 164 -3.24 -9.47 -12.41
C ASP A 164 -4.40 -8.72 -11.70
N PRO A 165 -4.23 -8.33 -10.43
CA PRO A 165 -5.31 -7.73 -9.64
C PRO A 165 -5.63 -6.30 -10.10
N ASP A 166 -6.92 -5.94 -10.02
CA ASP A 166 -7.41 -4.57 -10.22
C ASP A 166 -6.98 -3.64 -9.08
N VAL A 167 -6.88 -4.19 -7.87
CA VAL A 167 -6.43 -3.52 -6.65
C VAL A 167 -5.29 -4.34 -6.02
N LEU A 168 -4.10 -3.75 -5.95
CA LEU A 168 -2.95 -4.32 -5.25
C LEU A 168 -2.80 -3.69 -3.87
N VAL A 169 -2.96 -4.49 -2.82
CA VAL A 169 -2.79 -4.09 -1.43
C VAL A 169 -1.45 -4.60 -0.92
N LEU A 170 -0.62 -3.73 -0.36
CA LEU A 170 0.67 -4.10 0.23
C LEU A 170 0.73 -3.64 1.69
N ASP A 171 0.91 -4.58 2.63
CA ASP A 171 1.11 -4.28 4.05
C ASP A 171 2.61 -4.28 4.38
N GLU A 172 3.20 -3.09 4.54
CA GLU A 172 4.61 -2.89 4.87
C GLU A 172 5.60 -3.68 3.97
N PRO A 173 5.49 -3.58 2.63
CA PRO A 173 6.30 -4.40 1.70
C PRO A 173 7.80 -4.12 1.82
N THR A 174 8.19 -2.98 2.40
CA THR A 174 9.58 -2.55 2.54
C THR A 174 10.21 -2.92 3.89
N ALA A 175 9.44 -3.50 4.82
CA ALA A 175 9.90 -3.78 6.18
C ALA A 175 11.11 -4.74 6.21
N GLY A 176 12.21 -4.32 6.82
CA GLY A 176 13.43 -5.14 6.93
C GLY A 176 14.31 -5.18 5.69
N LEU A 177 14.00 -4.40 4.64
CA LEU A 177 14.94 -4.16 3.53
C LEU A 177 15.94 -3.07 3.90
N ASP A 178 17.14 -3.15 3.31
CA ASP A 178 18.07 -2.03 3.30
C ASP A 178 17.51 -0.84 2.48
N PRO A 179 18.05 0.38 2.63
CA PRO A 179 17.55 1.56 1.93
C PRO A 179 17.52 1.43 0.40
N GLN A 180 18.51 0.76 -0.21
CA GLN A 180 18.56 0.60 -1.66
C GLN A 180 17.50 -0.39 -2.14
N GLY A 181 17.35 -1.53 -1.45
CA GLY A 181 16.35 -2.54 -1.75
C GLY A 181 14.92 -2.02 -1.57
N ARG A 182 14.68 -1.19 -0.54
CA ARG A 182 13.42 -0.48 -0.34
C ARG A 182 13.08 0.41 -1.54
N ASP A 183 13.99 1.30 -1.91
CA ASP A 183 13.76 2.27 -2.98
C ASP A 183 13.51 1.55 -4.32
N GLN A 184 14.30 0.51 -4.62
CA GLN A 184 14.09 -0.34 -5.79
C GLN A 184 12.72 -0.99 -5.81
N LEU A 185 12.26 -1.55 -4.68
CA LEU A 185 10.96 -2.21 -4.60
C LEU A 185 9.81 -1.21 -4.80
N LEU A 186 9.90 -0.03 -4.18
CA LEU A 186 8.90 1.02 -4.37
C LEU A 186 8.85 1.52 -5.82
N ASP A 187 10.00 1.73 -6.45
CA ASP A 187 10.07 2.14 -7.86
C ASP A 187 9.45 1.08 -8.78
N GLN A 188 9.64 -0.21 -8.49
CA GLN A 188 9.00 -1.30 -9.22
C GLN A 188 7.48 -1.33 -9.03
N ILE A 189 6.98 -1.13 -7.82
CA ILE A 189 5.53 -1.05 -7.55
C ILE A 189 4.93 0.15 -8.31
N VAL A 190 5.59 1.31 -8.29
CA VAL A 190 5.18 2.50 -9.05
C VAL A 190 5.21 2.25 -10.55
N ALA A 191 6.23 1.58 -11.07
CA ALA A 191 6.34 1.24 -12.49
C ALA A 191 5.23 0.27 -12.93
N TYR A 192 4.96 -0.77 -12.13
CA TYR A 192 3.85 -1.70 -12.34
C TYR A 192 2.51 -0.95 -12.34
N HIS A 193 2.28 -0.10 -11.33
CA HIS A 193 1.09 0.73 -11.22
C HIS A 193 0.85 1.60 -12.46
N ARG A 194 1.88 2.33 -12.90
CA ARG A 194 1.80 3.20 -14.09
C ARG A 194 1.56 2.41 -15.38
N ARG A 195 2.23 1.26 -15.55
CA ARG A 195 2.09 0.43 -16.77
C ARG A 195 0.72 -0.24 -16.84
N ARG A 196 0.18 -0.70 -15.72
CA ARG A 196 -1.09 -1.45 -15.66
C ARG A 196 -2.32 -0.57 -15.41
N ASN A 197 -2.11 0.65 -14.91
CA ASN A 197 -3.16 1.55 -14.43
C ASN A 197 -4.12 0.86 -13.44
N ASN A 198 -3.58 -0.01 -12.59
CA ASN A 198 -4.33 -0.61 -11.48
C ASN A 198 -4.37 0.33 -10.29
N THR A 199 -5.10 -0.04 -9.24
CA THR A 199 -5.16 0.74 -7.99
C THR A 199 -4.19 0.14 -6.99
N VAL A 200 -3.39 0.97 -6.31
CA VAL A 200 -2.45 0.50 -5.29
C VAL A 200 -2.82 1.05 -3.93
N ILE A 201 -2.84 0.19 -2.92
CA ILE A 201 -3.03 0.56 -1.52
C ILE A 201 -1.78 0.13 -0.76
N LEU A 202 -0.99 1.12 -0.32
CA LEU A 202 0.25 0.89 0.43
C LEU A 202 0.03 1.25 1.88
N VAL A 203 0.10 0.25 2.77
CA VAL A 203 0.16 0.49 4.20
C VAL A 203 1.62 0.65 4.59
N SER A 204 1.96 1.81 5.18
CA SER A 204 3.30 2.00 5.72
C SER A 204 3.36 2.92 6.92
N HIS A 205 4.36 2.67 7.78
CA HIS A 205 4.81 3.52 8.86
C HIS A 205 5.88 4.53 8.41
N SER A 206 6.46 4.40 7.22
CA SER A 206 7.37 5.41 6.66
C SER A 206 6.58 6.53 5.98
N MET A 207 6.67 7.73 6.55
CA MET A 207 6.01 8.91 5.98
C MET A 207 6.72 9.35 4.69
N GLU A 208 8.03 9.17 4.62
CA GLU A 208 8.85 9.43 3.43
C GLU A 208 8.43 8.58 2.25
N ASP A 209 8.25 7.27 2.46
CA ASP A 209 7.83 6.34 1.40
C ASP A 209 6.44 6.73 0.88
N ILE A 210 5.49 6.96 1.79
CA ILE A 210 4.11 7.35 1.42
C ILE A 210 4.11 8.71 0.69
N ALA A 211 4.86 9.69 1.17
CA ALA A 211 4.98 11.01 0.56
C ALA A 211 5.57 10.97 -0.86
N ARG A 212 6.44 9.98 -1.14
CA ARG A 212 7.08 9.81 -2.44
C ARG A 212 6.13 9.24 -3.50
N VAL A 213 5.21 8.33 -3.11
CA VAL A 213 4.47 7.50 -4.09
C VAL A 213 2.96 7.72 -4.11
N ALA A 214 2.35 8.16 -3.00
CA ALA A 214 0.89 8.20 -2.87
C ALA A 214 0.28 9.50 -3.40
N ASP A 215 -0.88 9.41 -4.05
CA ASP A 215 -1.69 10.56 -4.44
C ASP A 215 -2.48 11.13 -3.25
N ARG A 216 -2.99 10.22 -2.43
CA ARG A 216 -3.83 10.49 -1.25
C ARG A 216 -3.36 9.63 -0.08
N ALA A 217 -3.67 10.08 1.13
CA ALA A 217 -3.48 9.28 2.33
C ALA A 217 -4.79 9.13 3.11
N LEU A 218 -5.05 7.89 3.52
CA LEU A 218 -5.99 7.53 4.57
C LEU A 218 -5.23 7.48 5.91
N VAL A 219 -5.67 8.29 6.86
CA VAL A 219 -5.13 8.31 8.22
C VAL A 219 -6.06 7.54 9.15
N MET A 220 -5.55 6.45 9.71
CA MET A 220 -6.23 5.59 10.67
C MET A 220 -5.74 5.89 12.09
N ASN A 221 -6.67 6.16 13.01
CA ASN A 221 -6.40 6.34 14.43
C ASN A 221 -7.46 5.63 15.27
N SER A 222 -7.04 4.79 16.21
CA SER A 222 -7.95 4.06 17.12
C SER A 222 -9.16 3.40 16.42
N GLY A 223 -8.94 2.76 15.27
CA GLY A 223 -9.98 2.05 14.50
C GLY A 223 -10.82 2.94 13.58
N LYS A 224 -10.59 4.25 13.56
CA LYS A 224 -11.34 5.22 12.75
C LYS A 224 -10.50 5.82 11.64
N ALA A 225 -11.15 6.09 10.50
CA ALA A 225 -10.60 6.94 9.45
C ALA A 225 -10.77 8.41 9.85
N VAL A 226 -9.69 9.03 10.32
CA VAL A 226 -9.72 10.43 10.80
C VAL A 226 -9.45 11.44 9.69
N MET A 227 -8.81 11.02 8.61
CA MET A 227 -8.51 11.89 7.47
C MET A 227 -8.38 11.07 6.18
N LEU A 228 -8.91 11.60 5.08
CA LEU A 228 -8.72 11.05 3.75
C LEU A 228 -8.67 12.19 2.74
N ASP A 229 -7.47 12.60 2.34
CA ASP A 229 -7.27 13.73 1.42
C ASP A 229 -6.00 13.52 0.59
N ARG A 230 -5.71 14.45 -0.32
CA ARG A 230 -4.44 14.51 -1.05
C ARG A 230 -3.27 14.55 -0.06
N ILE A 231 -2.18 13.92 -0.46
CA ILE A 231 -1.04 13.70 0.42
C ILE A 231 -0.40 15.01 0.93
N ASP A 232 -0.36 16.04 0.07
CA ASP A 232 0.10 17.40 0.38
C ASP A 232 -0.74 18.07 1.48
N ARG A 233 -2.06 17.89 1.43
CA ARG A 233 -3.00 18.41 2.43
C ARG A 233 -2.92 17.65 3.73
N VAL A 234 -2.77 16.32 3.70
CA VAL A 234 -2.61 15.50 4.89
C VAL A 234 -1.37 15.96 5.67
N PHE A 235 -0.19 16.00 5.02
CA PHE A 235 1.05 16.36 5.71
C PHE A 235 1.16 17.85 6.06
N SER A 236 0.38 18.74 5.43
CA SER A 236 0.27 20.13 5.86
C SER A 236 -0.34 20.29 7.27
N ARG A 237 -1.12 19.30 7.73
CA ARG A 237 -1.74 19.29 9.07
C ARG A 237 -0.83 18.65 10.12
N ARG A 238 0.44 19.05 10.12
CA ARG A 238 1.50 18.50 10.99
C ARG A 238 1.08 18.36 12.45
N ALA A 239 0.54 19.43 13.04
CA ALA A 239 0.15 19.43 14.46
C ALA A 239 -0.94 18.38 14.78
N GLU A 240 -1.91 18.20 13.88
CA GLU A 240 -2.96 17.19 14.03
C GLU A 240 -2.38 15.78 13.93
N LEU A 241 -1.51 15.52 12.95
CA LEU A 241 -0.82 14.23 12.80
C LEU A 241 0.08 13.90 14.00
N GLU A 242 0.85 14.86 14.50
CA GLU A 242 1.69 14.69 15.68
C GLU A 242 0.85 14.41 16.94
N SER A 243 -0.33 15.02 17.08
CA SER A 243 -1.22 14.80 18.23
C SER A 243 -1.78 13.36 18.31
N ILE A 244 -1.85 12.66 17.18
CA ILE A 244 -2.28 11.25 17.09
C ILE A 244 -1.10 10.27 16.98
N GLY A 245 0.12 10.73 17.30
CA GLY A 245 1.33 9.90 17.35
C GLY A 245 1.96 9.60 15.98
N LEU A 246 1.57 10.33 14.93
CA LEU A 246 2.19 10.24 13.62
C LEU A 246 3.29 11.29 13.45
N ARG A 247 4.01 11.18 12.34
CA ARG A 247 5.02 12.15 11.93
C ARG A 247 4.67 12.66 10.53
N VAL A 248 5.39 13.69 10.10
CA VAL A 248 5.44 14.13 8.71
C VAL A 248 6.82 13.82 8.15
N PRO A 249 7.00 13.78 6.82
CA PRO A 249 8.33 13.66 6.22
C PRO A 249 9.29 14.72 6.78
N GLN A 250 10.55 14.35 6.99
CA GLN A 250 11.54 15.24 7.61
C GLN A 250 11.64 16.60 6.90
N ILE A 251 11.61 16.60 5.57
CA ILE A 251 11.68 17.83 4.78
C ILE A 251 10.45 18.72 5.00
N THR A 252 9.25 18.13 5.06
CA THR A 252 8.01 18.85 5.38
C THR A 252 8.10 19.53 6.74
N LYS A 253 8.66 18.85 7.74
CA LYS A 253 8.89 19.44 9.07
C LYS A 253 9.84 20.64 9.00
N ILE A 254 10.96 20.52 8.29
CA ILE A 254 11.94 21.61 8.11
C ILE A 254 11.27 22.82 7.45
N MET A 255 10.53 22.60 6.36
CA MET A 255 9.84 23.66 5.63
C MET A 255 8.74 24.35 6.47
N SER A 256 8.00 23.58 7.28
CA SER A 256 7.04 24.13 8.25
C SER A 256 7.74 25.05 9.26
N LEU A 257 8.86 24.61 9.85
CA LEU A 257 9.61 25.39 10.84
C LEU A 257 10.22 26.67 10.24
N LEU A 258 10.69 26.61 8.98
CA LEU A 258 11.17 27.79 8.27
C LEU A 258 10.03 28.78 8.02
N ARG A 259 8.85 28.30 7.61
CA ARG A 259 7.67 29.15 7.43
C ARG A 259 7.23 29.81 8.74
N GLU A 260 7.22 29.06 9.85
CA GLU A 260 6.93 29.59 11.19
C GLU A 260 7.92 30.69 11.62
N LYS A 261 9.18 30.63 11.14
CA LYS A 261 10.20 31.67 11.33
C LYS A 261 10.08 32.86 10.35
N GLY A 262 9.03 32.91 9.53
CA GLY A 262 8.77 34.01 8.60
C GLY A 262 9.47 33.89 7.24
N TYR A 263 10.07 32.74 6.92
CA TYR A 263 10.61 32.52 5.58
C TYR A 263 9.50 32.22 4.57
N PRO A 264 9.54 32.79 3.35
CA PRO A 264 8.51 32.60 2.33
C PRO A 264 8.69 31.26 1.60
N VAL A 265 8.49 30.15 2.31
CA VAL A 265 8.62 28.79 1.80
C VAL A 265 7.30 28.03 1.87
N ASN A 266 7.12 27.03 1.00
CA ASN A 266 5.94 26.17 1.01
C ASN A 266 6.10 25.05 2.06
N ALA A 267 5.23 25.06 3.08
CA ALA A 267 5.24 24.05 4.15
C ALA A 267 4.64 22.69 3.73
N SER A 268 4.01 22.60 2.56
CA SER A 268 3.40 21.37 2.04
C SER A 268 4.33 20.56 1.14
N VAL A 269 5.62 20.92 1.10
CA VAL A 269 6.64 20.18 0.35
C VAL A 269 6.86 18.79 0.94
N LEU A 270 6.97 17.80 0.07
CA LEU A 270 7.03 16.38 0.42
C LEU A 270 8.40 15.74 0.18
N THR A 271 9.18 16.30 -0.74
CA THR A 271 10.50 15.77 -1.12
C THR A 271 11.61 16.82 -0.97
N VAL A 272 12.85 16.36 -0.88
CA VAL A 272 14.03 17.24 -0.85
C VAL A 272 14.12 18.07 -2.12
N ASP A 273 13.86 17.48 -3.29
CA ASP A 273 13.93 18.19 -4.57
C ASP A 273 12.92 19.35 -4.63
N GLN A 274 11.68 19.12 -4.22
CA GLN A 274 10.67 20.17 -4.11
C GLN A 274 11.08 21.28 -3.14
N ALA A 275 11.81 20.94 -2.06
CA ALA A 275 12.28 21.95 -1.11
C ALA A 275 13.43 22.77 -1.70
N LEU A 276 14.29 22.17 -2.52
CA LEU A 276 15.37 22.88 -3.20
C LEU A 276 14.82 23.93 -4.16
N ASP A 277 13.72 23.64 -4.87
CA ASP A 277 13.06 24.61 -5.75
C ASP A 277 12.65 25.89 -5.02
N ASP A 278 12.20 25.77 -3.76
CA ASP A 278 11.84 26.91 -2.90
C ASP A 278 13.07 27.58 -2.26
N LEU A 279 14.04 26.79 -1.78
CA LEU A 279 15.15 27.28 -0.97
C LEU A 279 16.28 27.88 -1.80
N VAL A 280 16.60 27.32 -2.97
CA VAL A 280 17.72 27.79 -3.81
C VAL A 280 17.54 29.26 -4.22
N PRO A 281 16.36 29.73 -4.70
CA PRO A 281 16.15 31.14 -5.00
C PRO A 281 16.34 32.07 -3.79
N LEU A 282 15.92 31.63 -2.60
CA LEU A 282 16.05 32.41 -1.36
C LEU A 282 17.52 32.53 -0.92
N LEU A 283 18.26 31.43 -1.00
CA LEU A 283 19.68 31.40 -0.65
C LEU A 283 20.52 32.22 -1.64
N ARG A 284 20.21 32.18 -2.95
CA ARG A 284 20.85 33.04 -3.96
C ARG A 284 20.58 34.52 -3.70
N LYS A 285 19.33 34.92 -3.43
CA LYS A 285 18.98 36.31 -3.09
C LYS A 285 19.72 36.83 -1.86
N ARG A 286 20.03 35.96 -0.91
CA ARG A 286 20.80 36.28 0.30
C ARG A 286 22.32 36.14 0.14
N GLY A 287 22.81 35.76 -1.05
CA GLY A 287 24.24 35.58 -1.33
C GLY A 287 24.88 34.38 -0.62
N CYS A 288 24.10 33.43 -0.11
CA CYS A 288 24.61 32.27 0.62
C CYS A 288 25.15 31.18 -0.31
N ILE A 289 24.68 31.13 -1.56
CA ILE A 289 25.12 30.19 -2.60
C ILE A 289 25.22 30.93 -3.94
N ARG A 290 26.12 30.46 -4.81
CA ARG A 290 26.32 30.99 -6.16
C ARG A 290 25.29 30.43 -7.14
#